data_AF-K9VFR5-F1
#
_entry.id   AF-K9VFR5-F1
#
_cell.length_a   1.000
_cell.length_b   1.000
_cell.length_c   1.000
_cell.angle_alpha   90.00
_cell.angle_beta   90.00
_cell.angle_gamma   90.00
#
_symmetry.space_group_name_H-M   'P 1'
#
loop_
_entity.id
_entity.type
_entity.pdbx_description
1 polymer ?
#
loop_
_entity_poly.entity_id
_entity_poly.type
_entity_poly.pdbx_seq_one_letter_code
_entity_poly.pdbx_strand_id
1 'polypeptide(L)'
;MSVIAAKWTIAQNHQMISAGIWENRRVKSLKNVETKTKIYAGVGIPEYWVVNLNKRQLIVFRDPQDGDYASKFTLTGGTANPIAFPDVSVSVNAIVSN
;
A
#
# COMPACT_ATOMS: atom_id res chain seq x y z
N MET A 1 -14.78 22.15 16.59
CA MET A 1 -13.68 21.27 17.03
C MET A 1 -13.04 20.68 15.79
N SER A 2 -11.83 21.09 15.46
CA SER A 2 -11.12 20.61 14.25
C SER A 2 -10.13 19.52 14.64
N VAL A 3 -10.26 18.35 14.03
CA VAL A 3 -9.20 17.34 14.03
C VAL A 3 -8.56 17.40 12.64
N ILE A 4 -7.34 17.93 12.60
CA ILE A 4 -6.54 18.05 11.38
C ILE A 4 -5.96 16.65 11.12
N ALA A 5 -6.54 15.91 10.17
CA ALA A 5 -5.96 14.67 9.68
C ALA A 5 -4.75 15.03 8.81
N ALA A 6 -3.56 14.94 9.40
CA ALA A 6 -2.32 15.28 8.73
C ALA A 6 -2.07 14.38 7.51
N LYS A 7 -1.75 15.01 6.38
CA LYS A 7 -1.07 14.40 5.23
C LYS A 7 0.29 13.91 5.72
N TRP A 8 0.59 12.63 5.56
CA TRP A 8 1.93 12.09 5.86
C TRP A 8 2.56 11.53 4.59
N THR A 9 3.78 11.98 4.29
CA THR A 9 4.66 11.48 3.23
C THR A 9 5.65 10.45 3.79
N ILE A 10 6.13 9.54 2.94
CA ILE A 10 6.99 8.37 3.25
C ILE A 10 8.15 8.67 4.22
N ALA A 11 8.73 9.87 4.18
CA ALA A 11 9.82 10.30 5.07
C ALA A 11 9.44 10.35 6.56
N GLN A 12 8.18 10.64 6.91
CA GLN A 12 7.76 10.75 8.32
C GLN A 12 7.54 9.38 8.98
N ASN A 13 7.36 8.32 8.18
CA ASN A 13 7.17 6.97 8.72
C ASN A 13 8.44 6.42 9.39
N HIS A 14 9.63 6.78 8.89
CA HIS A 14 10.90 6.37 9.48
C HIS A 14 11.22 7.11 10.78
N GLN A 15 10.87 8.40 10.91
CA GLN A 15 11.07 9.15 12.16
C GLN A 15 10.20 8.62 13.30
N MET A 16 8.96 8.21 13.00
CA MET A 16 8.02 7.68 14.01
C MET A 16 8.40 6.29 14.54
N ILE A 17 9.17 5.51 13.76
CA ILE A 17 9.77 4.24 14.23
C ILE A 17 10.93 4.54 15.21
N SER A 18 11.75 5.56 14.94
CA SER A 18 12.85 5.94 15.85
C SER A 18 12.39 6.55 17.17
N ALA A 19 11.19 7.16 17.19
CA ALA A 19 10.63 7.83 18.36
C ALA A 19 9.91 6.87 19.34
N GLY A 20 9.89 5.55 19.09
CA GLY A 20 9.30 4.56 20.01
C GLY A 20 7.78 4.63 20.15
N ILE A 21 7.08 5.46 19.38
CA ILE A 21 5.64 5.71 19.52
C ILE A 21 4.78 4.49 19.16
N TRP A 22 5.33 3.53 18.43
CA TRP A 22 4.61 2.32 18.00
C TRP A 22 4.79 1.10 18.91
N GLU A 23 5.62 1.17 19.95
CA GLU A 23 6.01 -0.03 20.69
C GLU A 23 4.92 -0.56 21.64
N ASN A 24 3.89 0.23 21.98
CA ASN A 24 2.88 -0.21 22.96
C ASN A 24 1.41 0.16 22.67
N ARG A 25 1.06 0.42 21.41
CA ARG A 25 -0.33 0.26 20.98
C ARG A 25 -0.30 -0.64 19.78
N ARG A 26 -0.75 -1.89 19.98
CA ARG A 26 -1.17 -2.83 18.93
C ARG A 26 -1.50 -2.01 17.70
N VAL A 27 -0.59 -1.98 16.73
CA VAL A 27 -0.96 -1.58 15.38
C VAL A 27 -1.98 -2.64 15.06
N LYS A 28 -3.26 -2.29 15.20
CA LYS A 28 -4.33 -3.10 14.68
C LYS A 28 -4.07 -2.96 13.20
N SER A 29 -3.20 -3.83 12.68
CA SER A 29 -3.10 -4.13 11.27
C SER A 29 -4.56 -4.23 10.90
N LEU A 30 -5.05 -3.26 10.13
CA LEU A 30 -6.40 -3.32 9.61
C LEU A 30 -6.40 -4.64 8.86
N LYS A 31 -6.89 -5.70 9.52
CA LYS A 31 -6.70 -7.10 9.14
C LYS A 31 -7.40 -7.41 7.82
N ASN A 32 -8.09 -6.42 7.28
CA ASN A 32 -8.82 -6.49 6.05
C ASN A 32 -8.19 -5.53 5.02
N VAL A 33 -7.63 -6.13 3.96
CA VAL A 33 -7.16 -5.43 2.76
C VAL A 33 -8.25 -4.51 2.23
N GLU A 34 -9.52 -4.93 2.25
CA GLU A 34 -10.66 -4.14 1.78
C GLU A 34 -10.80 -2.81 2.54
N THR A 35 -10.61 -2.81 3.86
CA THR A 35 -10.69 -1.57 4.65
C THR A 35 -9.56 -0.61 4.28
N LYS A 36 -8.34 -1.11 4.06
CA LYS A 36 -7.20 -0.28 3.65
C LYS A 36 -7.36 0.26 2.23
N THR A 37 -7.83 -0.58 1.31
CA THR A 37 -8.10 -0.20 -0.08
C THR A 37 -9.04 1.00 -0.13
N LYS A 38 -10.14 0.97 0.62
CA LYS A 38 -11.08 2.10 0.68
C LYS A 38 -10.49 3.37 1.29
N ILE A 39 -9.75 3.25 2.39
CA ILE A 39 -9.11 4.40 3.03
C ILE A 39 -8.10 5.04 2.06
N TYR A 40 -7.29 4.23 1.39
CA TYR A 40 -6.24 4.72 0.50
C TYR A 40 -6.79 5.33 -0.79
N ALA A 41 -7.83 4.72 -1.36
CA ALA A 41 -8.54 5.32 -2.48
C ALA A 41 -9.22 6.63 -2.08
N GLY A 42 -9.86 6.68 -0.89
CA GLY A 42 -10.55 7.87 -0.40
C GLY A 42 -9.65 9.08 -0.16
N VAL A 43 -8.35 8.86 0.07
CA VAL A 43 -7.35 9.94 0.14
C VAL A 43 -6.57 10.15 -1.16
N GLY A 44 -6.94 9.46 -2.24
CA GLY A 44 -6.39 9.65 -3.59
C GLY A 44 -4.98 9.11 -3.78
N ILE A 45 -4.59 8.04 -3.07
CA ILE A 45 -3.31 7.36 -3.34
C ILE A 45 -3.39 6.76 -4.75
N PRO A 46 -2.49 7.13 -5.71
CA PRO A 46 -2.62 6.70 -7.10
C PRO A 46 -2.43 5.19 -7.31
N GLU A 47 -1.68 4.56 -6.41
CA GLU A 47 -1.25 3.18 -6.54
C GLU A 47 -1.04 2.50 -5.18
N TYR A 48 -1.60 1.31 -5.00
CA TYR A 48 -1.45 0.52 -3.76
C TYR A 48 -1.15 -0.95 -4.06
N TRP A 49 -0.03 -1.45 -3.52
CA TRP A 49 0.47 -2.81 -3.76
C TRP A 49 0.27 -3.69 -2.52
N VAL A 50 -0.27 -4.88 -2.73
CA VAL A 50 -0.53 -5.88 -1.68
C VAL A 50 0.11 -7.19 -2.06
N VAL A 51 1.06 -7.65 -1.25
CA VAL A 51 1.72 -8.94 -1.42
C VAL A 51 0.96 -10.02 -0.67
N ASN A 52 0.53 -11.07 -1.38
CA ASN A 52 -0.05 -12.27 -0.81
C ASN A 52 0.90 -13.45 -0.98
N LEU A 53 1.75 -13.69 0.03
CA LEU A 53 2.75 -14.76 0.01
C LEU A 53 2.12 -16.16 0.06
N ASN A 54 0.98 -16.33 0.74
CA ASN A 54 0.28 -17.62 0.81
C ASN A 54 -0.16 -18.10 -0.58
N LYS A 55 -0.56 -17.17 -1.45
CA LYS A 55 -0.95 -17.46 -2.84
C LYS A 55 0.14 -17.14 -3.86
N ARG A 56 1.29 -16.62 -3.43
CA ARG A 56 2.38 -16.07 -4.25
C ARG A 56 1.90 -15.08 -5.32
N GLN A 57 1.16 -14.07 -4.89
CA GLN A 57 0.58 -13.06 -5.78
C GLN A 57 0.93 -11.65 -5.31
N LEU A 58 1.14 -10.75 -6.27
CA LEU A 58 1.14 -9.32 -6.07
C LEU A 58 -0.17 -8.76 -6.60
N ILE A 59 -0.94 -8.10 -5.74
CA ILE A 59 -2.19 -7.41 -6.11
C ILE A 59 -1.88 -5.92 -6.19
N VAL A 60 -2.14 -5.30 -7.32
CA VAL A 60 -1.90 -3.86 -7.56
C VAL A 60 -3.22 -3.16 -7.80
N PHE A 61 -3.56 -2.19 -6.96
CA PHE A 61 -4.72 -1.32 -7.10
C PHE A 61 -4.29 0.02 -7.68
N ARG A 62 -5.05 0.53 -8.66
CA ARG A 62 -4.78 1.79 -9.39
C ARG A 62 -6.08 2.53 -9.70
N ASP A 63 -5.93 3.80 -10.07
CA ASP A 63 -7.05 4.68 -10.48
C ASP A 63 -8.07 4.86 -9.35
N PRO A 64 -7.71 5.55 -8.25
CA PRO A 64 -8.65 5.80 -7.15
C PRO A 64 -9.84 6.64 -7.66
N GLN A 65 -11.06 6.14 -7.46
CA GLN A 65 -12.32 6.77 -7.82
C GLN A 65 -13.36 6.50 -6.73
N ASP A 66 -14.05 7.54 -6.28
CA ASP A 66 -15.16 7.45 -5.30
C ASP A 66 -14.87 6.65 -4.03
N GLY A 67 -13.61 6.68 -3.57
CA GLY A 67 -13.18 5.95 -2.37
C GLY A 67 -12.93 4.46 -2.57
N ASP A 68 -12.82 3.99 -3.83
CA ASP A 68 -12.29 2.68 -4.20
C ASP A 68 -11.28 2.81 -5.37
N TYR A 69 -10.66 1.71 -5.78
CA TYR A 69 -9.79 1.68 -6.95
C TYR A 69 -10.53 1.07 -8.14
N ALA A 70 -10.55 1.78 -9.27
CA ALA A 70 -11.19 1.30 -10.48
C ALA A 70 -10.42 0.15 -11.14
N SER A 71 -9.09 0.11 -10.95
CA SER A 71 -8.21 -0.88 -11.54
C SER A 71 -7.60 -1.80 -10.48
N LYS A 72 -7.67 -3.11 -10.73
CA LYS A 72 -7.04 -4.14 -9.89
C LYS A 72 -6.36 -5.19 -10.75
N PHE A 73 -5.06 -5.36 -10.56
CA PHE A 73 -4.24 -6.37 -11.23
C PHE A 73 -3.79 -7.41 -10.23
N THR A 74 -3.78 -8.69 -10.62
CA THR A 74 -3.18 -9.76 -9.82
C THR A 74 -2.09 -10.41 -10.65
N LEU A 75 -0.85 -10.27 -10.19
CA LEU A 75 0.34 -10.74 -10.86
C LEU A 75 0.93 -11.91 -10.08
N THR A 76 1.22 -13.00 -10.77
CA THR A 76 1.87 -14.19 -10.21
C THR A 76 3.33 -14.33 -10.65
N GLY A 77 3.78 -13.45 -11.55
CA GLY A 77 5.13 -13.43 -12.09
C GLY A 77 5.30 -12.29 -13.10
N GLY A 78 6.48 -12.23 -13.72
CA GLY A 78 6.85 -11.15 -14.63
C GLY A 78 7.37 -9.91 -13.92
N THR A 79 7.19 -8.76 -14.55
CA THR A 79 7.69 -7.46 -14.08
C THR A 79 6.53 -6.49 -13.91
N ALA A 80 6.56 -5.71 -12.83
CA ALA A 80 5.65 -4.61 -12.58
C ALA A 80 6.43 -3.30 -12.48
N ASN A 81 5.88 -2.22 -13.04
CA ASN A 81 6.46 -0.89 -13.01
C ASN A 81 5.56 0.03 -12.17
N PRO A 82 6.07 0.63 -11.08
CA PRO A 82 5.31 1.58 -10.28
C PRO A 82 4.94 2.84 -11.07
N ILE A 83 3.77 3.41 -10.82
CA ILE A 83 3.34 4.65 -11.51
C ILE A 83 4.26 5.82 -11.17
N ALA A 84 4.69 5.92 -9.91
CA ALA A 84 5.58 7.00 -9.48
C ALA A 84 7.01 6.88 -10.05
N PHE A 85 7.39 5.69 -10.51
CA PHE A 85 8.73 5.38 -11.01
C PHE A 85 8.63 4.42 -12.20
N PRO A 86 8.15 4.87 -13.37
CA PRO A 86 7.85 3.99 -14.51
C PRO A 86 9.09 3.27 -15.04
N ASP A 87 10.27 3.89 -14.92
CA ASP A 87 11.54 3.33 -15.35
C ASP A 87 12.06 2.22 -14.41
N VAL A 88 11.49 2.09 -13.21
CA VAL A 88 11.87 1.05 -12.25
C VAL A 88 11.08 -0.22 -12.54
N SER A 89 11.81 -1.25 -12.95
CA SER A 89 11.26 -2.58 -13.18
C SER A 89 11.38 -3.44 -11.92
N VAL A 90 10.24 -3.87 -11.39
CA VAL A 90 10.18 -4.70 -10.18
C VAL A 90 9.78 -6.12 -10.54
N SER A 91 10.66 -7.10 -10.27
CA SER A 91 10.37 -8.51 -10.50
C SER A 91 9.30 -9.00 -9.51
N VAL A 92 8.13 -9.38 -10.04
CA VAL A 92 7.04 -9.94 -9.23
C VAL A 92 7.49 -11.23 -8.58
N ASN A 93 8.20 -12.07 -9.35
CA ASN A 93 8.73 -13.34 -8.85
C ASN A 93 9.64 -13.14 -7.64
N ALA A 94 10.49 -12.11 -7.63
CA ALA A 94 11.38 -11.82 -6.50
C ALA A 94 10.64 -11.34 -5.24
N ILE A 95 9.46 -10.72 -5.40
CA ILE A 95 8.63 -10.26 -4.28
C ILE A 95 7.84 -11.43 -3.68
N VAL A 96 7.33 -12.32 -4.53
CA VAL A 96 6.44 -13.42 -4.11
C VAL A 96 7.18 -14.74 -3.87
N SER A 97 8.47 -14.81 -4.20
CA SER A 97 9.35 -15.91 -3.83
C SER A 97 9.69 -15.85 -2.35
N ASN A 98 9.54 -17.00 -1.68
CA ASN A 98 9.92 -17.20 -0.28
C ASN A 98 11.25 -17.93 -0.20
#